data_AF-M3G1K9-F1
#
_entry.id   AF-M3G1K9-F1
#
_cell.length_a   1.000
_cell.length_b   1.000
_cell.length_c   1.000
_cell.angle_alpha   90.00
_cell.angle_beta   90.00
_cell.angle_gamma   90.00
#
_symmetry.space_group_name_H-M   'P 1'
#
loop_
_entity.id
_entity.type
_entity.pdbx_description
1 polymer ?
#
loop_
_entity_poly.entity_id
_entity_poly.type
_entity_poly.pdbx_seq_one_letter_code
_entity_poly.pdbx_strand_id
1 'polypeptide(L)'
;MFPEFEADKVILTKNEILEKIKKIRNEIPVLLSQKERSYENVIRPLDDLVQEMQVEFTVLAHLNSVKNSKEIQTYYTEVLPEITAFYSDLGQNEELNSVYQEILKNEENILSIPRNKSLQDSILQFRLSGIGLKPEIKKRIQEIQIRLSDLNNQYSQNLLDATNTFELILDRPEDVEGIPESDLNAAKTEDGKYCFTLQMPSYTAYMTHGPNRNIRESLYKAYTTRAPQNGKLIQEILSLRSELARLLDYFSYAELSLATKVANSVPTVLKFLRDLAKQVKPIAEKEFKDLSDFAKTLGIDSIQAYDTAFVSEKMMKSQFNFDEEETRPYFEKDSVISGTFQFLNMLFGIEFRKTSAKVWEEKVQVYDLYKEGKLLSRLYLDLETRKDKQGGAWMHNWHSRNRMNGREVLPTAFVVCNFPVSTKDSPSLLKHRDVVTFFHEMGHALHHLCTKIEEPPVSGINGVEWDAVEFPSQFLENFATEADVLKIFGKHYKTGETIPDSMIVKLKETKNFLSAMGIV
;
A
#
# COMPACT_ATOMS: atom_id res chain seq x y z
N MET A 1 -21.49 -13.68 7.70
CA MET A 1 -20.39 -14.62 8.00
C MET A 1 -19.25 -14.24 7.08
N PHE A 2 -18.04 -14.03 7.61
CA PHE A 2 -16.89 -13.72 6.77
C PHE A 2 -16.46 -14.97 6.00
N PRO A 3 -16.04 -14.85 4.74
CA PRO A 3 -15.43 -15.97 4.03
C PRO A 3 -14.08 -16.31 4.66
N GLU A 4 -13.69 -17.56 4.49
CA GLU A 4 -12.46 -18.10 5.05
C GLU A 4 -11.31 -17.95 4.05
N PHE A 5 -10.14 -17.47 4.51
CA PHE A 5 -8.98 -17.24 3.63
C PHE A 5 -8.26 -18.56 3.37
N GLU A 6 -8.38 -19.13 2.17
CA GLU A 6 -7.80 -20.43 1.82
C GLU A 6 -6.40 -20.29 1.18
N ALA A 7 -5.37 -20.11 2.00
CA ALA A 7 -3.99 -19.93 1.51
C ALA A 7 -3.40 -21.19 0.82
N ASP A 8 -3.88 -22.38 1.18
CA ASP A 8 -3.29 -23.66 0.76
C ASP A 8 -3.93 -24.26 -0.51
N LYS A 9 -4.93 -23.60 -1.10
CA LYS A 9 -5.71 -24.14 -2.23
C LYS A 9 -5.56 -23.32 -3.52
N VAL A 10 -4.38 -22.75 -3.74
CA VAL A 10 -4.10 -21.79 -4.81
C VAL A 10 -4.50 -22.28 -6.21
N ILE A 11 -4.32 -23.57 -6.51
CA ILE A 11 -4.76 -24.16 -7.79
C ILE A 11 -6.28 -24.19 -7.96
N LEU A 12 -7.03 -24.46 -6.87
CA LEU A 12 -8.49 -24.42 -6.90
C LEU A 12 -8.96 -22.98 -7.07
N THR A 13 -8.36 -22.03 -6.34
CA THR A 13 -8.64 -20.59 -6.49
C THR A 13 -8.43 -20.13 -7.92
N LYS A 14 -7.32 -20.51 -8.57
CA LYS A 14 -7.11 -20.25 -10.01
C LYS A 14 -8.28 -20.75 -10.86
N ASN A 15 -8.66 -22.01 -10.70
CA ASN A 15 -9.70 -22.63 -11.53
C ASN A 15 -11.06 -21.97 -11.28
N GLU A 16 -11.38 -21.63 -10.03
CA GLU A 16 -12.60 -20.93 -9.66
C GLU A 16 -12.68 -19.53 -10.28
N ILE A 17 -11.58 -18.79 -10.33
CA ILE A 17 -11.53 -17.49 -11.03
C ILE A 17 -11.90 -17.66 -12.51
N LEU A 18 -11.26 -18.61 -13.20
CA LEU A 18 -11.51 -18.84 -14.63
C LEU A 18 -12.94 -19.30 -14.91
N GLU A 19 -13.50 -20.17 -14.07
CA GLU A 19 -14.91 -20.59 -14.19
C GLU A 19 -15.88 -19.45 -13.89
N LYS A 20 -15.60 -18.59 -12.91
CA LYS A 20 -16.42 -17.40 -12.63
C LYS A 20 -16.38 -16.39 -13.79
N ILE A 21 -15.22 -16.17 -14.41
CA ILE A 21 -15.12 -15.34 -15.63
C ILE A 21 -16.02 -15.90 -16.74
N LYS A 22 -15.94 -17.21 -17.01
CA LYS A 22 -16.80 -17.87 -18.02
C LYS A 22 -18.29 -17.74 -17.68
N LYS A 23 -18.66 -17.96 -16.42
CA LYS A 23 -20.03 -17.79 -15.93
C LYS A 23 -20.51 -16.37 -16.19
N ILE A 24 -19.75 -15.34 -15.80
CA ILE A 24 -20.14 -13.94 -16.03
C ILE A 24 -20.34 -13.67 -17.52
N ARG A 25 -19.40 -14.10 -18.37
CA ARG A 25 -19.53 -13.95 -19.84
C ARG A 25 -20.83 -14.57 -20.39
N ASN A 26 -21.26 -15.70 -19.85
CA ASN A 26 -22.50 -16.37 -20.26
C ASN A 26 -23.77 -15.71 -19.70
N GLU A 27 -23.69 -15.09 -18.53
CA GLU A 27 -24.82 -14.40 -17.89
C GLU A 27 -25.07 -13.01 -18.48
N ILE A 28 -24.05 -12.33 -19.01
CA ILE A 28 -24.21 -10.98 -19.59
C ILE A 28 -25.34 -10.92 -20.63
N PRO A 29 -25.41 -11.78 -21.67
CA PRO A 29 -26.53 -11.76 -22.62
C PRO A 29 -27.89 -12.00 -21.96
N VAL A 30 -27.96 -12.83 -20.91
CA VAL A 30 -29.20 -13.12 -20.18
C VAL A 30 -29.67 -11.87 -19.43
N LEU A 31 -28.75 -11.16 -18.75
CA LEU A 31 -29.03 -9.90 -18.06
C LEU A 31 -29.42 -8.79 -19.05
N LEU A 32 -28.76 -8.71 -20.21
CA LEU A 32 -29.10 -7.72 -21.23
C LEU A 32 -30.44 -8.01 -21.92
N SER A 33 -30.88 -9.27 -21.96
CA SER A 33 -32.16 -9.68 -22.57
C SER A 33 -33.40 -9.44 -21.70
N GLN A 34 -33.25 -8.94 -20.47
CA GLN A 34 -34.38 -8.66 -19.57
C GLN A 34 -35.36 -7.68 -20.21
N LYS A 35 -36.67 -7.98 -20.11
CA LYS A 35 -37.74 -7.13 -20.66
C LYS A 35 -37.82 -5.76 -19.98
N GLU A 36 -37.61 -5.75 -18.67
CA GLU A 36 -37.54 -4.54 -17.84
C GLU A 36 -36.11 -4.40 -17.33
N ARG A 37 -35.33 -3.56 -18.01
CA ARG A 37 -33.94 -3.24 -17.67
C ARG A 37 -33.94 -2.18 -16.57
N SER A 38 -33.48 -2.55 -15.39
CA SER A 38 -33.39 -1.70 -14.20
C SER A 38 -32.08 -1.91 -13.48
N TYR A 39 -31.76 -1.03 -12.52
CA TYR A 39 -30.59 -1.25 -11.66
C TYR A 39 -30.64 -2.63 -10.98
N GLU A 40 -31.81 -3.01 -10.47
CA GLU A 40 -32.01 -4.26 -9.71
C GLU A 40 -31.93 -5.53 -10.58
N ASN A 41 -32.36 -5.46 -11.85
CA ASN A 41 -32.45 -6.64 -12.70
C ASN A 41 -31.22 -6.84 -13.61
N VAL A 42 -30.39 -5.81 -13.79
CA VAL A 42 -29.23 -5.86 -14.70
C VAL A 42 -27.93 -5.50 -14.01
N ILE A 43 -27.87 -4.31 -13.40
CA ILE A 43 -26.61 -3.74 -12.86
C ILE A 43 -26.20 -4.50 -11.61
N ARG A 44 -27.12 -4.60 -10.65
CA ARG A 44 -26.90 -5.23 -9.37
C ARG A 44 -26.49 -6.71 -9.48
N PRO A 45 -27.16 -7.55 -10.30
CA PRO A 45 -26.73 -8.94 -10.49
C PRO A 45 -25.37 -9.06 -11.17
N LEU A 46 -25.05 -8.18 -12.13
CA LEU A 46 -23.73 -8.18 -12.77
C LEU A 46 -22.64 -7.82 -11.75
N ASP A 47 -22.85 -6.78 -10.95
CA ASP A 47 -21.91 -6.36 -9.91
C ASP A 47 -21.69 -7.48 -8.90
N ASP A 48 -22.74 -8.17 -8.46
CA ASP A 48 -22.62 -9.29 -7.52
C ASP A 48 -21.78 -10.43 -8.12
N LEU A 49 -21.97 -10.78 -9.39
CA LEU A 49 -21.14 -11.80 -10.06
C LEU A 49 -19.68 -11.36 -10.21
N VAL A 50 -19.43 -10.10 -10.56
CA VAL A 50 -18.07 -9.55 -10.68
C VAL A 50 -17.38 -9.54 -9.32
N GLN A 51 -18.08 -9.15 -8.26
CA GLN A 51 -17.54 -9.18 -6.89
C GLN A 51 -17.22 -10.60 -6.43
N GLU A 52 -18.07 -11.58 -6.73
CA GLU A 52 -17.79 -13.00 -6.43
C GLU A 52 -16.50 -13.50 -7.08
N MET A 53 -16.17 -13.01 -8.28
CA MET A 53 -14.92 -13.32 -8.98
C MET A 53 -13.74 -12.56 -8.36
N GLN A 54 -13.91 -11.27 -8.09
CA GLN A 54 -12.88 -10.40 -7.55
C GLN A 54 -12.39 -10.88 -6.17
N VAL A 55 -13.27 -11.43 -5.35
CA VAL A 55 -12.93 -12.03 -4.05
C VAL A 55 -11.90 -13.14 -4.19
N GLU A 56 -12.06 -14.04 -5.16
CA GLU A 56 -11.10 -15.13 -5.39
C GLU A 56 -9.80 -14.62 -5.99
N PHE A 57 -9.89 -13.69 -6.96
CA PHE A 57 -8.70 -13.09 -7.56
C PHE A 57 -7.85 -12.35 -6.53
N THR A 58 -8.50 -11.68 -5.57
CA THR A 58 -7.81 -10.97 -4.49
C THR A 58 -7.02 -11.91 -3.58
N VAL A 59 -7.49 -13.14 -3.33
CA VAL A 59 -6.70 -14.14 -2.56
C VAL A 59 -5.39 -14.44 -3.28
N LEU A 60 -5.47 -14.76 -4.58
CA LEU A 60 -4.30 -15.10 -5.40
C LEU A 60 -3.33 -13.91 -5.53
N ALA A 61 -3.87 -12.70 -5.79
CA ALA A 61 -3.07 -11.47 -5.90
C ALA A 61 -2.40 -11.09 -4.57
N HIS A 62 -3.11 -11.27 -3.45
CA HIS A 62 -2.58 -11.02 -2.11
C HIS A 62 -1.42 -11.98 -1.80
N LEU A 63 -1.62 -13.29 -1.99
CA LEU A 63 -0.56 -14.30 -1.81
C LEU A 63 0.66 -14.03 -2.68
N ASN A 64 0.47 -13.61 -3.94
CA ASN A 64 1.58 -13.23 -4.82
C ASN A 64 2.41 -12.05 -4.27
N SER A 65 1.83 -11.23 -3.40
CA SER A 65 2.46 -10.06 -2.79
C SER A 65 3.04 -10.33 -1.40
N VAL A 66 2.45 -11.22 -0.60
CA VAL A 66 2.83 -11.42 0.83
C VAL A 66 3.40 -12.79 1.18
N LYS A 67 3.25 -13.77 0.28
CA LYS A 67 3.72 -15.14 0.41
C LYS A 67 4.14 -15.68 -0.96
N ASN A 68 4.97 -14.91 -1.64
CA ASN A 68 5.37 -15.16 -3.00
C ASN A 68 6.17 -16.48 -3.12
N SER A 69 5.78 -17.32 -4.08
CA SER A 69 6.44 -18.58 -4.38
C SER A 69 6.38 -18.86 -5.88
N LYS A 70 7.24 -19.74 -6.38
CA LYS A 70 7.22 -20.14 -7.80
C LYS A 70 5.86 -20.68 -8.24
N GLU A 71 5.18 -21.42 -7.37
CA GLU A 71 3.84 -21.95 -7.62
C GLU A 71 2.80 -20.84 -7.74
N ILE A 72 2.73 -19.93 -6.75
CA ILE A 72 1.81 -18.80 -6.75
C ILE A 72 2.06 -17.88 -7.94
N GLN A 73 3.32 -17.57 -8.25
CA GLN A 73 3.70 -16.77 -9.41
C GLN A 73 3.22 -17.39 -10.72
N THR A 74 3.35 -18.72 -10.86
CA THR A 74 2.91 -19.44 -12.06
C THR A 74 1.40 -19.26 -12.25
N TYR A 75 0.62 -19.55 -11.21
CA TYR A 75 -0.85 -19.44 -11.29
C TYR A 75 -1.34 -18.01 -11.46
N TYR A 76 -0.72 -17.04 -10.77
CA TYR A 76 -1.04 -15.63 -10.96
C TYR A 76 -0.78 -15.17 -12.39
N THR A 77 0.36 -15.58 -12.98
CA THR A 77 0.73 -15.22 -14.36
C THR A 77 -0.19 -15.87 -15.40
N GLU A 78 -0.75 -17.05 -15.13
CA GLU A 78 -1.74 -17.69 -16.01
C GLU A 78 -3.11 -17.01 -15.96
N VAL A 79 -3.52 -16.48 -14.80
CA VAL A 79 -4.83 -15.84 -14.61
C VAL A 79 -4.84 -14.36 -15.03
N LEU A 80 -3.72 -13.65 -14.84
CA LEU A 80 -3.63 -12.20 -15.04
C LEU A 80 -4.06 -11.74 -16.46
N PRO A 81 -3.67 -12.41 -17.56
CA PRO A 81 -4.13 -12.04 -18.90
C PRO A 81 -5.66 -12.22 -19.08
N GLU A 82 -6.22 -13.31 -18.55
CA GLU A 82 -7.66 -13.60 -18.65
C GLU A 82 -8.50 -12.57 -17.86
N ILE A 83 -8.05 -12.19 -16.67
CA ILE A 83 -8.66 -11.12 -15.87
C ILE A 83 -8.60 -9.78 -16.61
N THR A 84 -7.43 -9.45 -17.16
CA THR A 84 -7.26 -8.17 -17.87
C THR A 84 -8.13 -8.12 -19.13
N ALA A 85 -8.17 -9.21 -19.90
CA ALA A 85 -9.04 -9.35 -21.07
C ALA A 85 -10.52 -9.23 -20.68
N PHE A 86 -10.94 -9.91 -19.60
CA PHE A 86 -12.31 -9.87 -19.09
C PHE A 86 -12.76 -8.44 -18.74
N TYR A 87 -11.96 -7.68 -17.99
CA TYR A 87 -12.30 -6.29 -17.67
C TYR A 87 -12.30 -5.37 -18.91
N SER A 88 -11.38 -5.61 -19.86
CA SER A 88 -11.40 -4.90 -21.15
C SER A 88 -12.67 -5.22 -21.95
N ASP A 89 -13.10 -6.49 -22.00
CA ASP A 89 -14.32 -6.91 -22.69
C ASP A 89 -15.55 -6.24 -22.08
N LEU A 90 -15.63 -6.19 -20.74
CA LEU A 90 -16.68 -5.46 -20.02
C LEU A 90 -16.67 -3.99 -20.40
N GLY A 91 -15.53 -3.31 -20.25
CA GLY A 91 -15.40 -1.88 -20.51
C GLY A 91 -15.61 -1.47 -21.97
N GLN A 92 -15.52 -2.41 -22.92
CA GLN A 92 -15.73 -2.15 -24.35
C GLN A 92 -17.09 -2.63 -24.88
N ASN A 93 -17.95 -3.18 -24.01
CA ASN A 93 -19.27 -3.69 -24.38
C ASN A 93 -20.28 -2.55 -24.64
N GLU A 94 -20.63 -2.35 -25.91
CA GLU A 94 -21.53 -1.28 -26.39
C GLU A 94 -22.95 -1.40 -25.85
N GLU A 95 -23.49 -2.62 -25.80
CA GLU A 95 -24.83 -2.85 -25.29
C GLU A 95 -24.88 -2.58 -23.79
N LEU A 96 -23.88 -3.05 -23.04
CA LEU A 96 -23.79 -2.80 -21.62
C LEU A 96 -23.69 -1.30 -21.31
N ASN A 97 -22.81 -0.56 -21.99
CA ASN A 97 -22.74 0.90 -21.85
C ASN A 97 -24.09 1.57 -22.14
N SER A 98 -24.78 1.15 -23.20
CA SER A 98 -26.10 1.68 -23.55
C SER A 98 -27.14 1.43 -22.46
N VAL A 99 -27.13 0.24 -21.86
CA VAL A 99 -28.02 -0.11 -20.74
C VAL A 99 -27.70 0.67 -19.47
N TYR A 100 -26.42 0.88 -19.14
CA TYR A 100 -26.02 1.75 -18.02
C TYR A 100 -26.54 3.19 -18.21
N GLN A 101 -26.42 3.74 -19.41
CA GLN A 101 -26.93 5.08 -19.73
C GLN A 101 -28.47 5.15 -19.70
N GLU A 102 -29.14 4.13 -20.22
CA GLU A 102 -30.60 3.99 -20.18
C GLU A 102 -31.11 3.99 -18.74
N ILE A 103 -30.54 3.13 -17.89
CA ILE A 103 -30.92 3.00 -16.48
C ILE A 103 -30.63 4.28 -15.72
N LEU A 104 -29.46 4.90 -15.91
CA LEU A 104 -29.17 6.19 -15.28
C LEU A 104 -30.24 7.23 -15.66
N LYS A 105 -30.53 7.38 -16.95
CA LYS A 105 -31.54 8.34 -17.42
C LYS A 105 -32.94 8.09 -16.84
N ASN A 106 -33.34 6.83 -16.74
CA ASN A 106 -34.69 6.46 -16.31
C ASN A 106 -34.85 6.45 -14.79
N GLU A 107 -33.79 6.11 -14.05
CA GLU A 107 -33.84 5.83 -12.60
C GLU A 107 -33.06 6.83 -11.73
N GLU A 108 -32.34 7.81 -12.29
CA GLU A 108 -31.50 8.75 -11.52
C GLU A 108 -32.25 9.43 -10.35
N ASN A 109 -33.53 9.77 -10.54
CA ASN A 109 -34.35 10.44 -9.52
C ASN A 109 -34.91 9.51 -8.43
N ILE A 110 -34.80 8.19 -8.61
CA ILE A 110 -35.31 7.18 -7.65
C ILE A 110 -34.19 6.35 -7.01
N LEU A 111 -33.03 6.26 -7.65
CA LEU A 111 -31.85 5.58 -7.11
C LEU A 111 -31.22 6.37 -5.98
N SER A 112 -30.55 5.65 -5.08
CA SER A 112 -29.75 6.26 -4.03
C SER A 112 -28.48 6.91 -4.61
N ILE A 113 -27.92 7.87 -3.89
CA ILE A 113 -26.67 8.56 -4.28
C ILE A 113 -25.54 7.57 -4.65
N PRO A 114 -25.26 6.50 -3.88
CA PRO A 114 -24.22 5.53 -4.24
C PRO A 114 -24.47 4.80 -5.55
N ARG A 115 -25.73 4.44 -5.84
CA ARG A 115 -26.08 3.76 -7.09
C ARG A 115 -25.92 4.68 -8.30
N ASN A 116 -26.35 5.93 -8.17
CA ASN A 116 -26.11 6.95 -9.20
C ASN A 116 -24.62 7.17 -9.45
N LYS A 117 -23.82 7.30 -8.38
CA LYS A 117 -22.36 7.44 -8.50
C LYS A 117 -21.74 6.21 -9.19
N SER A 118 -22.17 5.00 -8.82
CA SER A 118 -21.70 3.77 -9.45
C SER A 118 -22.01 3.73 -10.95
N LEU A 119 -23.21 4.13 -11.37
CA LEU A 119 -23.56 4.21 -12.79
C LEU A 119 -22.72 5.27 -13.53
N GLN A 120 -22.57 6.46 -12.94
CA GLN A 120 -21.79 7.55 -13.51
C GLN A 120 -20.31 7.17 -13.69
N ASP A 121 -19.72 6.55 -12.67
CA ASP A 121 -18.35 6.06 -12.70
C ASP A 121 -18.17 4.98 -13.76
N SER A 122 -19.08 4.01 -13.83
CA SER A 122 -19.05 2.97 -14.87
C SER A 122 -19.17 3.56 -16.28
N ILE A 123 -20.06 4.53 -16.51
CA ILE A 123 -20.19 5.25 -17.80
C ILE A 123 -18.89 5.96 -18.17
N LEU A 124 -18.22 6.59 -17.21
CA LEU A 124 -16.90 7.16 -17.42
C LEU A 124 -15.88 6.06 -17.77
N GLN A 125 -15.88 4.93 -17.06
CA GLN A 125 -14.96 3.81 -17.33
C GLN A 125 -15.18 3.17 -18.72
N PHE A 126 -16.41 3.08 -19.22
CA PHE A 126 -16.66 2.66 -20.61
C PHE A 126 -15.95 3.59 -21.61
N ARG A 127 -16.05 4.92 -21.39
CA ARG A 127 -15.31 5.90 -22.21
C ARG A 127 -13.81 5.70 -22.11
N LEU A 128 -13.28 5.52 -20.92
CA LEU A 128 -11.84 5.29 -20.68
C LEU A 128 -11.35 3.92 -21.17
N SER A 129 -12.25 3.01 -21.50
CA SER A 129 -11.96 1.71 -22.10
C SER A 129 -12.03 1.74 -23.64
N GLY A 130 -12.44 2.86 -24.25
CA GLY A 130 -12.51 3.04 -25.70
C GLY A 130 -13.86 2.69 -26.33
N ILE A 131 -14.96 2.82 -25.58
CA ILE A 131 -16.31 2.67 -26.13
C ILE A 131 -16.55 3.64 -27.30
N GLY A 132 -17.27 3.21 -28.34
CA GLY A 132 -17.49 3.99 -29.57
C GLY A 132 -16.31 4.02 -30.55
N LEU A 133 -15.13 3.53 -30.18
CA LEU A 133 -13.98 3.42 -31.09
C LEU A 133 -14.11 2.22 -32.03
N LYS A 134 -13.39 2.27 -33.15
CA LYS A 134 -13.39 1.19 -34.15
C LYS A 134 -12.86 -0.13 -33.55
N PRO A 135 -13.34 -1.30 -34.03
CA PRO A 135 -12.93 -2.59 -33.50
C PRO A 135 -11.40 -2.81 -33.43
N GLU A 136 -10.66 -2.34 -34.42
CA GLU A 136 -9.19 -2.42 -34.45
C GLU A 136 -8.52 -1.61 -33.33
N ILE A 137 -9.08 -0.45 -32.97
CA ILE A 137 -8.56 0.39 -31.89
C ILE A 137 -8.87 -0.24 -30.54
N LYS A 138 -10.10 -0.73 -30.35
CA LYS A 138 -10.53 -1.46 -29.16
C LYS A 138 -9.64 -2.67 -28.86
N LYS A 139 -9.38 -3.49 -29.90
CA LYS A 139 -8.44 -4.62 -29.81
C LYS A 139 -7.04 -4.16 -29.40
N ARG A 140 -6.53 -3.06 -29.99
CA ARG A 140 -5.22 -2.53 -29.63
C ARG A 140 -5.16 -2.06 -28.18
N ILE A 141 -6.20 -1.40 -27.68
CA ILE A 141 -6.32 -1.00 -26.27
C ILE A 141 -6.24 -2.24 -25.36
N GLN A 142 -6.97 -3.31 -25.68
CA GLN A 142 -6.92 -4.56 -24.91
C GLN A 142 -5.52 -5.18 -24.90
N GLU A 143 -4.85 -5.27 -26.06
CA GLU A 143 -3.48 -5.76 -26.17
C GLU A 143 -2.51 -4.94 -25.30
N ILE A 144 -2.66 -3.62 -25.31
CA ILE A 144 -1.86 -2.71 -24.47
C ILE A 144 -2.12 -2.98 -22.99
N GLN A 145 -3.39 -3.10 -22.57
CA GLN A 145 -3.75 -3.34 -21.18
C GLN A 145 -3.19 -4.67 -20.68
N ILE A 146 -3.33 -5.76 -21.45
CA ILE A 146 -2.74 -7.08 -21.11
C ILE A 146 -1.23 -6.97 -20.95
N ARG A 147 -0.55 -6.30 -21.90
CA ARG A 147 0.90 -6.14 -21.84
C ARG A 147 1.34 -5.28 -20.66
N LEU A 148 0.62 -4.21 -20.33
CA LEU A 148 0.90 -3.38 -19.17
C LEU A 148 0.76 -4.17 -17.86
N SER A 149 -0.29 -4.99 -17.71
CA SER A 149 -0.47 -5.88 -16.56
C SER A 149 0.71 -6.84 -16.37
N ASP A 150 1.13 -7.49 -17.46
CA ASP A 150 2.28 -8.40 -17.48
C ASP A 150 3.60 -7.68 -17.10
N LEU A 151 3.86 -6.53 -17.72
CA LEU A 151 5.06 -5.72 -17.43
C LEU A 151 5.11 -5.26 -15.96
N ASN A 152 3.98 -4.85 -15.37
CA ASN A 152 3.92 -4.44 -13.97
C ASN A 152 4.17 -5.61 -13.01
N ASN A 153 3.65 -6.80 -13.32
CA ASN A 153 3.95 -8.00 -12.54
C ASN A 153 5.45 -8.33 -12.62
N GLN A 154 6.03 -8.39 -13.84
CA GLN A 154 7.46 -8.64 -14.04
C GLN A 154 8.35 -7.60 -13.32
N TYR A 155 7.97 -6.33 -13.37
CA TYR A 155 8.67 -5.26 -12.66
C TYR A 155 8.76 -5.56 -11.16
N SER A 156 7.64 -5.94 -10.56
CA SER A 156 7.52 -6.23 -9.13
C SER A 156 8.30 -7.48 -8.73
N GLN A 157 8.25 -8.55 -9.54
CA GLN A 157 9.03 -9.78 -9.30
C GLN A 157 10.53 -9.51 -9.38
N ASN A 158 10.99 -8.82 -10.43
CA ASN A 158 12.40 -8.45 -10.59
C ASN A 158 12.93 -7.65 -9.39
N LEU A 159 12.12 -6.76 -8.82
CA LEU A 159 12.49 -5.97 -7.65
C LEU A 159 12.60 -6.81 -6.38
N LEU A 160 11.65 -7.75 -6.16
CA LEU A 160 11.68 -8.68 -5.04
C LEU A 160 12.91 -9.59 -5.12
N ASP A 161 13.15 -10.19 -6.30
CA ASP A 161 14.31 -11.06 -6.55
C ASP A 161 15.64 -10.33 -6.33
N ALA A 162 15.77 -9.12 -6.89
CA ALA A 162 16.98 -8.31 -6.72
C ALA A 162 17.22 -7.91 -5.26
N THR A 163 16.16 -7.69 -4.49
CA THR A 163 16.24 -7.39 -3.05
C THR A 163 16.70 -8.60 -2.25
N ASN A 164 16.18 -9.79 -2.59
CA ASN A 164 16.47 -11.03 -1.89
C ASN A 164 17.84 -11.65 -2.22
N THR A 165 18.37 -11.37 -3.42
CA THR A 165 19.65 -11.93 -3.88
C THR A 165 20.86 -11.30 -3.17
N PHE A 166 20.72 -10.08 -2.64
CA PHE A 166 21.83 -9.35 -2.05
C PHE A 166 22.00 -9.68 -0.56
N GLU A 167 23.20 -10.13 -0.20
CA GLU A 167 23.65 -10.32 1.17
C GLU A 167 25.06 -9.73 1.34
N LEU A 168 25.25 -8.91 2.36
CA LEU A 168 26.55 -8.37 2.76
C LEU A 168 26.93 -8.95 4.12
N ILE A 169 27.95 -9.81 4.13
CA ILE A 169 28.45 -10.47 5.35
C ILE A 169 29.66 -9.71 5.87
N LEU A 170 29.60 -9.28 7.13
CA LEU A 170 30.64 -8.58 7.86
C LEU A 170 31.10 -9.41 9.05
N ASP A 171 32.41 -9.54 9.22
CA ASP A 171 33.04 -10.37 10.28
C ASP A 171 33.77 -9.50 11.33
N ARG A 172 34.03 -8.24 10.99
CA ARG A 172 34.84 -7.35 11.81
C ARG A 172 33.97 -6.51 12.75
N PRO A 173 34.20 -6.54 14.08
CA PRO A 173 33.42 -5.74 15.02
C PRO A 173 33.41 -4.24 14.73
N GLU A 174 34.53 -3.70 14.22
CA GLU A 174 34.65 -2.29 13.86
C GLU A 174 33.74 -1.87 12.69
N ASP A 175 33.32 -2.80 11.84
CA ASP A 175 32.43 -2.50 10.71
C ASP A 175 30.96 -2.33 11.13
N VAL A 176 30.64 -2.67 12.38
CA VAL A 176 29.28 -2.61 12.94
C VAL A 176 29.18 -1.81 14.24
N GLU A 177 30.27 -1.13 14.62
CA GLU A 177 30.31 -0.29 15.81
C GLU A 177 29.29 0.85 15.74
N GLY A 178 28.50 1.02 16.79
CA GLY A 178 27.48 2.06 16.88
C GLY A 178 26.14 1.71 16.24
N ILE A 179 26.01 0.55 15.59
CA ILE A 179 24.70 0.02 15.19
C ILE A 179 23.91 -0.39 16.44
N PRO A 180 22.62 -0.03 16.56
CA PRO A 180 21.79 -0.40 17.71
C PRO A 180 21.76 -1.91 17.94
N GLU A 181 21.78 -2.32 19.20
CA GLU A 181 21.84 -3.74 19.59
C GLU A 181 20.69 -4.56 18.99
N SER A 182 19.48 -3.99 18.90
CA SER A 182 18.33 -4.66 18.27
C SER A 182 18.57 -4.97 16.79
N ASP A 183 19.19 -4.05 16.05
CA ASP A 183 19.47 -4.25 14.63
C ASP A 183 20.67 -5.18 14.42
N LEU A 184 21.68 -5.12 15.29
CA LEU A 184 22.80 -6.06 15.32
C LEU A 184 22.33 -7.49 15.57
N ASN A 185 21.44 -7.69 16.55
CA ASN A 185 20.89 -9.00 16.86
C ASN A 185 20.07 -9.55 15.68
N ALA A 186 19.33 -8.69 14.96
CA ALA A 186 18.60 -9.09 13.77
C ALA A 186 19.52 -9.42 12.58
N ALA A 187 20.70 -8.79 12.49
CA ALA A 187 21.70 -9.06 11.46
C ALA A 187 22.59 -10.27 11.79
N LYS A 188 22.63 -10.73 13.04
CA LYS A 188 23.58 -11.77 13.48
C LYS A 188 23.29 -13.13 12.83
N THR A 189 24.33 -13.74 12.27
CA THR A 189 24.28 -15.09 11.67
C THR A 189 24.64 -16.17 12.70
N GLU A 190 24.35 -17.43 12.37
CA GLU A 190 24.66 -18.57 13.24
C GLU A 190 26.16 -18.73 13.53
N ASP A 191 27.03 -18.35 12.59
CA ASP A 191 28.49 -18.37 12.75
C ASP A 191 29.05 -17.13 13.47
N GLY A 192 28.18 -16.25 13.98
CA GLY A 192 28.54 -15.09 14.79
C GLY A 192 28.91 -13.83 13.99
N LYS A 193 28.77 -13.85 12.67
CA LYS A 193 28.96 -12.70 11.78
C LYS A 193 27.69 -11.85 11.69
N TYR A 194 27.72 -10.81 10.86
CA TYR A 194 26.58 -9.92 10.61
C TYR A 194 26.21 -9.91 9.13
N CYS A 195 24.96 -10.19 8.80
CA CYS A 195 24.41 -10.15 7.45
C CYS A 195 23.46 -8.94 7.30
N PHE A 196 23.82 -8.02 6.41
CA PHE A 196 22.96 -6.91 5.99
C PHE A 196 22.39 -7.18 4.60
N THR A 197 21.10 -6.90 4.42
CA THR A 197 20.36 -7.15 3.18
C THR A 197 19.75 -5.86 2.65
N LEU A 198 19.09 -5.93 1.49
CA LEU A 198 18.37 -4.78 0.92
C LEU A 198 16.92 -4.65 1.41
N GLN A 199 16.50 -5.53 2.33
CA GLN A 199 15.22 -5.38 3.04
C GLN A 199 15.27 -4.11 3.89
N MET A 200 14.22 -3.28 3.84
CA MET A 200 14.26 -1.91 4.34
C MET A 200 14.74 -1.78 5.81
N PRO A 201 14.31 -2.62 6.77
CA PRO A 201 14.84 -2.55 8.14
C PRO A 201 16.35 -2.78 8.21
N SER A 202 16.88 -3.76 7.46
CA SER A 202 18.31 -4.09 7.42
C SER A 202 19.12 -3.00 6.70
N TYR A 203 18.65 -2.55 5.54
CA TYR A 203 19.28 -1.47 4.77
C TYR A 203 19.35 -0.18 5.59
N THR A 204 18.24 0.26 6.17
CA THR A 204 18.20 1.51 6.93
C THR A 204 19.03 1.46 8.21
N ALA A 205 19.11 0.31 8.89
CA ALA A 205 19.97 0.15 10.06
C ALA A 205 21.44 0.48 9.74
N TYR A 206 22.00 -0.11 8.68
CA TYR A 206 23.39 0.17 8.31
C TYR A 206 23.57 1.57 7.72
N MET A 207 22.64 2.04 6.88
CA MET A 207 22.78 3.38 6.27
C MET A 207 22.71 4.51 7.30
N THR A 208 22.00 4.31 8.41
CA THR A 208 21.84 5.30 9.49
C THR A 208 22.99 5.23 10.48
N HIS A 209 23.44 4.03 10.85
CA HIS A 209 24.34 3.84 11.99
C HIS A 209 25.71 3.26 11.64
N GLY A 210 25.84 2.61 10.48
CA GLY A 210 27.05 1.92 10.04
C GLY A 210 28.25 2.87 9.94
N PRO A 211 29.36 2.61 10.66
CA PRO A 211 30.46 3.56 10.79
C PRO A 211 31.30 3.64 9.51
N ASN A 212 31.39 2.54 8.76
CA ASN A 212 32.27 2.43 7.59
C ASN A 212 31.61 3.03 6.33
N ARG A 213 32.15 4.16 5.87
CA ARG A 213 31.67 4.90 4.69
C ARG A 213 31.67 4.08 3.40
N ASN A 214 32.70 3.26 3.17
CA ASN A 214 32.80 2.44 1.96
C ASN A 214 31.73 1.34 1.93
N ILE A 215 31.34 0.83 3.10
CA ILE A 215 30.25 -0.14 3.21
C ILE A 215 28.91 0.57 2.95
N ARG A 216 28.69 1.77 3.51
CA ARG A 216 27.49 2.57 3.17
C ARG A 216 27.39 2.86 1.68
N GLU A 217 28.50 3.22 1.03
CA GLU A 217 28.55 3.42 -0.42
C GLU A 217 28.18 2.14 -1.19
N SER A 218 28.75 1.00 -0.79
CA SER A 218 28.48 -0.30 -1.42
C SER A 218 27.02 -0.72 -1.29
N LEU A 219 26.43 -0.57 -0.08
CA LEU A 219 25.02 -0.85 0.18
C LEU A 219 24.10 0.11 -0.57
N TYR A 220 24.39 1.41 -0.56
CA TYR A 220 23.62 2.39 -1.31
C TYR A 220 23.62 2.11 -2.80
N LYS A 221 24.79 1.79 -3.38
CA LYS A 221 24.90 1.42 -4.79
C LYS A 221 24.10 0.15 -5.09
N ALA A 222 24.22 -0.88 -4.25
CA ALA A 222 23.42 -2.10 -4.40
C ALA A 222 21.92 -1.79 -4.37
N TYR A 223 21.46 -0.99 -3.42
CA TYR A 223 20.05 -0.61 -3.26
C TYR A 223 19.50 0.19 -4.45
N THR A 224 20.23 1.21 -4.90
CA THR A 224 19.80 2.15 -5.95
C THR A 224 19.94 1.61 -7.37
N THR A 225 20.66 0.50 -7.54
CA THR A 225 20.84 -0.18 -8.84
C THR A 225 20.13 -1.54 -8.92
N ARG A 226 19.24 -1.85 -7.96
CA ARG A 226 18.43 -3.07 -7.99
C ARG A 226 17.62 -3.19 -9.27
N ALA A 227 17.47 -4.43 -9.73
CA ALA A 227 16.65 -4.80 -10.88
C ALA A 227 16.90 -3.93 -12.13
N PRO A 228 18.15 -3.78 -12.62
CA PRO A 228 18.45 -2.92 -13.76
C PRO A 228 17.70 -3.35 -15.04
N GLN A 229 17.29 -4.62 -15.15
CA GLN A 229 16.43 -5.12 -16.21
C GLN A 229 15.08 -4.38 -16.30
N ASN A 230 14.59 -3.82 -15.18
CA ASN A 230 13.36 -3.02 -15.16
C ASN A 230 13.48 -1.74 -16.00
N GLY A 231 14.69 -1.26 -16.31
CA GLY A 231 14.87 -0.12 -17.22
C GLY A 231 14.23 -0.33 -18.60
N LYS A 232 14.31 -1.54 -19.15
CA LYS A 232 13.64 -1.89 -20.43
C LYS A 232 12.13 -1.97 -20.27
N LEU A 233 11.65 -2.54 -19.16
CA LEU A 233 10.22 -2.63 -18.86
C LEU A 233 9.60 -1.23 -18.71
N ILE A 234 10.27 -0.32 -18.01
CA ILE A 234 9.83 1.08 -17.85
C ILE A 234 9.70 1.76 -19.21
N GLN A 235 10.66 1.61 -20.12
CA GLN A 235 10.58 2.19 -21.47
C GLN A 235 9.37 1.68 -22.24
N GLU A 236 9.10 0.37 -22.16
CA GLU A 236 7.93 -0.24 -22.81
C GLU A 236 6.63 0.24 -22.16
N ILE A 237 6.54 0.29 -20.83
CA ILE A 237 5.40 0.81 -20.07
C ILE A 237 5.10 2.27 -20.49
N LEU A 238 6.12 3.13 -20.56
CA LEU A 238 5.96 4.53 -20.96
C LEU A 238 5.47 4.66 -22.41
N SER A 239 6.02 3.86 -23.33
CA SER A 239 5.58 3.82 -24.72
C SER A 239 4.12 3.39 -24.85
N LEU A 240 3.74 2.30 -24.20
CA LEU A 240 2.39 1.76 -24.21
C LEU A 240 1.38 2.71 -23.55
N ARG A 241 1.74 3.35 -22.44
CA ARG A 241 0.90 4.38 -21.79
C ARG A 241 0.68 5.61 -22.68
N SER A 242 1.71 6.03 -23.42
CA SER A 242 1.62 7.12 -24.40
C SER A 242 0.70 6.75 -25.57
N GLU A 243 0.85 5.52 -26.09
CA GLU A 243 -0.02 5.00 -27.15
C GLU A 243 -1.49 4.91 -26.68
N LEU A 244 -1.73 4.33 -25.50
CA LEU A 244 -3.06 4.20 -24.91
C LEU A 244 -3.75 5.56 -24.76
N ALA A 245 -3.05 6.57 -24.25
CA ALA A 245 -3.60 7.91 -24.12
C ALA A 245 -4.06 8.48 -25.47
N ARG A 246 -3.24 8.34 -26.52
CA ARG A 246 -3.57 8.81 -27.87
C ARG A 246 -4.75 8.06 -28.49
N LEU A 247 -4.85 6.75 -28.28
CA LEU A 247 -5.98 5.95 -28.77
C LEU A 247 -7.30 6.36 -28.12
N LEU A 248 -7.25 6.92 -26.91
CA LEU A 248 -8.39 7.42 -26.15
C LEU A 248 -8.59 8.95 -26.28
N ASP A 249 -7.94 9.59 -27.26
CA ASP A 249 -7.99 11.03 -27.53
C ASP A 249 -7.48 11.95 -26.38
N TYR A 250 -6.56 11.45 -25.56
CA TYR A 250 -5.82 12.26 -24.58
C TYR A 250 -4.43 12.64 -25.09
N PHE A 251 -3.94 13.84 -24.75
CA PHE A 251 -2.62 14.29 -25.19
C PHE A 251 -1.48 13.52 -24.50
N SER A 252 -1.70 13.10 -23.25
CA SER A 252 -0.72 12.36 -22.46
C SER A 252 -1.39 11.38 -21.49
N TYR A 253 -0.64 10.38 -21.03
CA TYR A 253 -1.13 9.47 -20.00
C TYR A 253 -1.46 10.17 -18.68
N ALA A 254 -0.80 11.30 -18.38
CA ALA A 254 -1.13 12.10 -17.21
C ALA A 254 -2.55 12.67 -17.30
N GLU A 255 -2.97 13.17 -18.47
CA GLU A 255 -4.35 13.63 -18.67
C GLU A 255 -5.35 12.49 -18.58
N LEU A 256 -5.06 11.35 -19.22
CA LEU A 256 -5.89 10.15 -19.09
C LEU A 256 -6.05 9.74 -17.61
N SER A 257 -4.96 9.79 -16.84
CA SER A 257 -4.95 9.46 -15.42
C SER A 257 -5.74 10.46 -14.56
N LEU A 258 -5.80 11.73 -14.95
CA LEU A 258 -6.56 12.77 -14.23
C LEU A 258 -8.06 12.68 -14.47
N ALA A 259 -8.52 11.96 -15.51
CA ALA A 259 -9.94 11.84 -15.84
C ALA A 259 -10.81 11.28 -14.70
N THR A 260 -10.20 10.58 -13.72
CA THR A 260 -10.86 9.98 -12.56
C THR A 260 -10.35 10.55 -11.23
N LYS A 261 -9.76 11.75 -11.23
CA LYS A 261 -9.15 12.40 -10.06
C LYS A 261 -9.80 13.76 -9.78
N VAL A 262 -9.59 14.29 -8.58
CA VAL A 262 -10.05 15.63 -8.19
C VAL A 262 -9.29 16.72 -8.94
N ALA A 263 -7.99 16.52 -9.19
CA ALA A 263 -7.17 17.47 -9.90
C ALA A 263 -7.61 17.66 -11.37
N ASN A 264 -8.00 18.90 -11.70
CA ASN A 264 -8.69 19.20 -12.96
C ASN A 264 -7.79 19.27 -14.22
N SER A 265 -6.46 19.35 -14.09
CA SER A 265 -5.56 19.41 -15.26
C SER A 265 -4.08 19.21 -14.91
N VAL A 266 -3.30 18.74 -15.89
CA VAL A 266 -1.84 18.57 -15.76
C VAL A 266 -1.12 19.87 -15.41
N PRO A 267 -1.42 21.04 -16.03
CA PRO A 267 -0.81 22.31 -15.64
C PRO A 267 -1.09 22.70 -14.19
N THR A 268 -2.27 22.39 -13.65
CA THR A 268 -2.62 22.69 -12.26
C THR A 268 -1.78 21.87 -11.29
N VAL A 269 -1.64 20.56 -11.56
CA VAL A 269 -0.76 19.66 -10.77
C VAL A 269 0.69 20.14 -10.81
N LEU A 270 1.22 20.41 -12.00
CA LEU A 270 2.60 20.89 -12.15
C LEU A 270 2.83 22.24 -11.48
N LYS A 271 1.85 23.16 -11.54
CA LYS A 271 1.93 24.45 -10.85
C LYS A 271 1.98 24.25 -9.34
N PHE A 272 1.09 23.43 -8.78
CA PHE A 272 1.07 23.12 -7.35
C PHE A 272 2.42 22.57 -6.87
N LEU A 273 2.96 21.53 -7.55
CA LEU A 273 4.23 20.91 -7.19
C LEU A 273 5.41 21.90 -7.30
N ARG A 274 5.46 22.70 -8.37
CA ARG A 274 6.54 23.68 -8.59
C ARG A 274 6.45 24.86 -7.62
N ASP A 275 5.26 25.31 -7.27
CA ASP A 275 5.07 26.38 -6.28
C ASP A 275 5.49 25.91 -4.88
N LEU A 276 5.16 24.67 -4.52
CA LEU A 276 5.65 24.04 -3.29
C LEU A 276 7.18 23.97 -3.28
N ALA A 277 7.78 23.37 -4.32
CA ALA A 277 9.23 23.26 -4.44
C ALA A 277 9.92 24.64 -4.40
N LYS A 278 9.35 25.66 -5.04
CA LYS A 278 9.90 27.02 -5.03
C LYS A 278 9.90 27.63 -3.63
N GLN A 279 8.87 27.39 -2.83
CA GLN A 279 8.79 27.91 -1.46
C GLN A 279 9.76 27.20 -0.52
N VAL A 280 9.94 25.89 -0.70
CA VAL A 280 10.71 25.04 0.20
C VAL A 280 12.20 25.00 -0.15
N LYS A 281 12.57 25.18 -1.43
CA LYS A 281 13.95 25.09 -1.91
C LYS A 281 14.98 25.94 -1.12
N PRO A 282 14.73 27.22 -0.78
CA PRO A 282 15.70 27.99 0.01
C PRO A 282 15.96 27.39 1.41
N ILE A 283 14.96 26.74 2.00
CA ILE A 283 15.08 26.05 3.28
C ILE A 283 15.89 24.75 3.09
N ALA A 284 15.59 23.98 2.04
CA ALA A 284 16.32 22.77 1.70
C ALA A 284 17.81 23.03 1.41
N GLU A 285 18.13 24.11 0.69
CA GLU A 285 19.52 24.52 0.42
C GLU A 285 20.27 24.88 1.71
N LYS A 286 19.58 25.54 2.66
CA LYS A 286 20.14 25.83 3.99
C LYS A 286 20.36 24.55 4.78
N GLU A 287 19.36 23.68 4.86
CA GLU A 287 19.45 22.38 5.55
C GLU A 287 20.59 21.53 4.99
N PHE A 288 20.73 21.46 3.66
CA PHE A 288 21.82 20.72 3.02
C PHE A 288 23.19 21.33 3.33
N LYS A 289 23.28 22.66 3.40
CA LYS A 289 24.50 23.35 3.82
C LYS A 289 24.84 23.04 5.28
N ASP A 290 23.86 23.13 6.17
CA ASP A 290 24.05 22.84 7.60
C ASP A 290 24.48 21.37 7.81
N LEU A 291 23.88 20.44 7.07
CA LEU A 291 24.27 19.02 7.04
C LEU A 291 25.69 18.82 6.50
N SER A 292 26.05 19.52 5.41
CA SER A 292 27.39 19.47 4.81
C SER A 292 28.48 20.04 5.73
N ASP A 293 28.18 21.13 6.45
CA ASP A 293 29.11 21.71 7.41
C ASP A 293 29.26 20.82 8.65
N PHE A 294 28.19 20.19 9.12
CA PHE A 294 28.26 19.18 10.17
C PHE A 294 29.07 17.95 9.74
N ALA A 295 28.91 17.49 8.50
CA ALA A 295 29.66 16.35 7.94
C ALA A 295 31.19 16.54 8.03
N LYS A 296 31.70 17.76 7.85
CA LYS A 296 33.13 18.07 7.99
C LYS A 296 33.67 17.80 9.39
N THR A 297 32.84 17.97 10.42
CA THR A 297 33.22 17.65 11.81
C THR A 297 33.41 16.15 12.03
N LEU A 298 32.84 15.33 11.15
CA LEU A 298 32.99 13.87 11.11
C LEU A 298 34.10 13.41 10.13
N GLY A 299 34.87 14.34 9.56
CA GLY A 299 35.89 14.05 8.55
C GLY A 299 35.33 13.73 7.16
N ILE A 300 34.10 14.15 6.86
CA ILE A 300 33.48 14.01 5.53
C ILE A 300 33.48 15.37 4.84
N ASP A 301 34.49 15.61 4.00
CA ASP A 301 34.67 16.89 3.30
C ASP A 301 33.58 17.19 2.26
N SER A 302 33.08 16.14 1.60
CA SER A 302 32.01 16.22 0.62
C SER A 302 31.00 15.13 0.88
N ILE A 303 29.83 15.54 1.37
CA ILE A 303 28.70 14.64 1.58
C ILE A 303 28.27 14.01 0.26
N GLN A 304 27.99 12.71 0.28
CA GLN A 304 27.40 11.97 -0.83
C GLN A 304 26.02 11.44 -0.43
N ALA A 305 25.25 10.94 -1.38
CA ALA A 305 23.91 10.41 -1.10
C ALA A 305 23.93 9.30 -0.03
N TYR A 306 24.96 8.46 -0.02
CA TYR A 306 25.17 7.38 0.96
C TYR A 306 25.65 7.85 2.35
N ASP A 307 25.93 9.13 2.52
CA ASP A 307 26.28 9.73 3.81
C ASP A 307 25.06 10.40 4.48
N THR A 308 24.02 10.72 3.72
CA THR A 308 22.89 11.57 4.18
C THR A 308 22.23 11.05 5.45
N ALA A 309 21.80 9.79 5.50
CA ALA A 309 21.17 9.19 6.68
C ALA A 309 22.10 9.19 7.90
N PHE A 310 23.35 8.73 7.73
CA PHE A 310 24.36 8.69 8.80
C PHE A 310 24.66 10.07 9.39
N VAL A 311 24.93 11.07 8.53
CA VAL A 311 25.24 12.43 8.97
C VAL A 311 24.01 13.06 9.62
N SER A 312 22.81 12.83 9.08
CA SER A 312 21.56 13.36 9.63
C SER A 312 21.32 12.85 11.05
N GLU A 313 21.55 11.55 11.30
CA GLU A 313 21.44 10.95 12.63
C GLU A 313 22.45 11.57 13.62
N LYS A 314 23.73 11.66 13.22
CA LYS A 314 24.75 12.28 14.07
C LYS A 314 24.45 13.76 14.35
N MET A 315 23.94 14.49 13.35
CA MET A 315 23.55 15.90 13.48
C MET A 315 22.36 16.06 14.41
N MET A 316 21.32 15.22 14.27
CA MET A 316 20.15 15.23 15.12
C MET A 316 20.56 14.98 16.59
N LYS A 317 21.35 13.93 16.83
CA LYS A 317 21.88 13.62 18.16
C LYS A 317 22.67 14.77 18.77
N SER A 318 23.53 15.42 17.98
CA SER A 318 24.32 16.57 18.44
C SER A 318 23.48 17.82 18.72
N GLN A 319 22.48 18.12 17.90
CA GLN A 319 21.71 19.37 18.01
C GLN A 319 20.60 19.29 19.06
N PHE A 320 19.94 18.15 19.17
CA PHE A 320 18.77 17.97 20.02
C PHE A 320 19.07 17.23 21.32
N ASN A 321 20.28 16.68 21.48
CA ASN A 321 20.66 15.76 22.55
C ASN A 321 19.62 14.64 22.67
N PHE A 322 19.28 14.05 21.52
CA PHE A 322 18.22 13.06 21.37
C PHE A 322 18.67 12.00 20.36
N ASP A 323 18.62 10.75 20.77
CA ASP A 323 18.87 9.59 19.93
C ASP A 323 17.51 8.90 19.71
N GLU A 324 17.06 8.78 18.46
CA GLU A 324 15.75 8.20 18.16
C GLU A 324 15.64 6.76 18.69
N GLU A 325 16.76 6.04 18.77
CA GLU A 325 16.82 4.67 19.28
C GLU A 325 16.49 4.59 20.78
N GLU A 326 16.60 5.68 21.54
CA GLU A 326 16.15 5.72 22.94
C GLU A 326 14.63 5.55 23.08
N THR A 327 13.86 5.88 22.03
CA THR A 327 12.40 5.72 22.03
C THR A 327 11.96 4.32 21.64
N ARG A 328 12.80 3.59 20.90
CA ARG A 328 12.48 2.27 20.33
C ARG A 328 12.04 1.22 21.37
N PRO A 329 12.63 1.13 22.57
CA PRO A 329 12.16 0.24 23.63
C PRO A 329 10.71 0.50 24.08
N TYR A 330 10.16 1.70 23.82
CA TYR A 330 8.79 2.06 24.18
C TYR A 330 7.76 1.72 23.11
N PHE A 331 8.20 1.37 21.89
CA PHE A 331 7.33 1.09 20.75
C PHE A 331 7.41 -0.39 20.37
N GLU A 332 7.07 -1.25 21.33
CA GLU A 332 6.85 -2.67 21.06
C GLU A 332 5.60 -2.85 20.19
N LYS A 333 5.71 -3.63 19.11
CA LYS A 333 4.68 -3.75 18.07
C LYS A 333 3.28 -4.09 18.61
N ASP A 334 3.13 -5.07 19.48
CA ASP A 334 1.82 -5.48 20.00
C ASP A 334 1.24 -4.41 20.96
N SER A 335 2.09 -3.69 21.70
CA SER A 335 1.72 -2.52 22.48
C SER A 335 1.23 -1.39 21.57
N VAL A 336 1.92 -1.11 20.47
CA VAL A 336 1.51 -0.11 19.46
C VAL A 336 0.16 -0.49 18.82
N ILE A 337 -0.04 -1.76 18.43
CA ILE A 337 -1.33 -2.23 17.90
C ILE A 337 -2.45 -2.01 18.91
N SER A 338 -2.27 -2.51 20.14
CA SER A 338 -3.31 -2.45 21.17
C SER A 338 -3.64 -1.02 21.58
N GLY A 339 -2.65 -0.14 21.74
CA GLY A 339 -2.93 1.26 22.07
C GLY A 339 -3.46 2.07 20.90
N THR A 340 -3.10 1.74 19.64
CA THR A 340 -3.76 2.31 18.47
C THR A 340 -5.25 1.94 18.48
N PHE A 341 -5.58 0.68 18.77
CA PHE A 341 -6.97 0.24 18.88
C PHE A 341 -7.72 0.91 20.04
N GLN A 342 -7.07 1.10 21.18
CA GLN A 342 -7.64 1.85 22.30
C GLN A 342 -7.91 3.31 21.91
N PHE A 343 -6.96 3.96 21.25
CA PHE A 343 -7.14 5.32 20.73
C PHE A 343 -8.31 5.41 19.75
N LEU A 344 -8.40 4.48 18.79
CA LEU A 344 -9.50 4.43 17.82
C LEU A 344 -10.85 4.12 18.48
N ASN A 345 -10.86 3.37 19.58
CA ASN A 345 -12.06 3.19 20.40
C ASN A 345 -12.49 4.51 21.05
N MET A 346 -11.56 5.25 21.64
CA MET A 346 -11.85 6.56 22.24
C MET A 346 -12.36 7.57 21.20
N LEU A 347 -11.76 7.58 20.01
CA LEU A 347 -12.07 8.55 18.97
C LEU A 347 -13.36 8.22 18.20
N PHE A 348 -13.59 6.94 17.87
CA PHE A 348 -14.66 6.52 16.97
C PHE A 348 -15.67 5.53 17.57
N GLY A 349 -15.44 5.06 18.80
CA GLY A 349 -16.27 4.03 19.45
C GLY A 349 -16.14 2.65 18.80
N ILE A 350 -15.01 2.36 18.16
CA ILE A 350 -14.74 1.08 17.48
C ILE A 350 -13.97 0.17 18.41
N GLU A 351 -14.49 -1.01 18.69
CA GLU A 351 -13.82 -2.05 19.47
C GLU A 351 -13.14 -3.05 18.53
N PHE A 352 -11.89 -3.39 18.82
CA PHE A 352 -11.13 -4.40 18.07
C PHE A 352 -11.03 -5.66 18.91
N ARG A 353 -11.61 -6.76 18.46
CA ARG A 353 -11.60 -8.03 19.17
C ARG A 353 -10.77 -9.03 18.40
N LYS A 354 -9.67 -9.49 18.98
CA LYS A 354 -8.82 -10.53 18.37
C LYS A 354 -9.67 -11.77 18.12
N THR A 355 -9.56 -12.35 16.93
CA THR A 355 -10.32 -13.53 16.52
C THR A 355 -9.42 -14.53 15.80
N SER A 356 -9.87 -15.77 15.71
CA SER A 356 -9.24 -16.79 14.89
C SER A 356 -9.84 -16.79 13.48
N ALA A 357 -8.98 -16.87 12.47
CA ALA A 357 -9.34 -17.14 11.08
C ALA A 357 -8.15 -17.83 10.40
N LYS A 358 -8.37 -18.49 9.26
CA LYS A 358 -7.25 -18.94 8.43
C LYS A 358 -6.44 -17.74 7.95
N VAL A 359 -5.13 -17.90 7.95
CA VAL A 359 -4.13 -16.91 7.57
C VAL A 359 -3.06 -17.58 6.72
N TRP A 360 -2.34 -16.78 5.93
CA TRP A 360 -1.23 -17.28 5.11
C TRP A 360 0.07 -17.41 5.89
N GLU A 361 0.25 -16.69 7.00
CA GLU A 361 1.45 -16.77 7.84
C GLU A 361 1.13 -16.72 9.33
N GLU A 362 1.94 -17.40 10.13
CA GLU A 362 1.72 -17.58 11.58
C GLU A 362 1.61 -16.26 12.35
N LYS A 363 2.40 -15.26 11.95
CA LYS A 363 2.46 -13.95 12.61
C LYS A 363 1.33 -12.99 12.19
N VAL A 364 0.45 -13.40 11.28
CA VAL A 364 -0.70 -12.59 10.87
C VAL A 364 -1.73 -12.57 12.00
N GLN A 365 -2.11 -11.36 12.44
CA GLN A 365 -3.11 -11.19 13.49
C GLN A 365 -4.46 -10.80 12.86
N VAL A 366 -5.56 -11.33 13.39
CA VAL A 366 -6.90 -11.07 12.86
C VAL A 366 -7.78 -10.47 13.94
N TYR A 367 -8.50 -9.41 13.58
CA TYR A 367 -9.40 -8.68 14.47
C TYR A 367 -10.76 -8.49 13.82
N ASP A 368 -11.82 -8.75 14.57
CA ASP A 368 -13.18 -8.32 14.23
C ASP A 368 -13.43 -6.96 14.87
N LEU A 369 -13.98 -6.02 14.09
CA LEU A 369 -14.33 -4.69 14.55
C LEU A 369 -15.80 -4.66 14.96
N TYR A 370 -16.08 -4.05 16.10
CA TYR A 370 -17.43 -3.88 16.63
C TYR A 370 -17.71 -2.40 16.90
N LYS A 371 -18.97 -2.00 16.77
CA LYS A 371 -19.45 -0.70 17.25
C LYS A 371 -20.81 -0.91 17.89
N GLU A 372 -20.96 -0.43 19.12
CA GLU A 372 -22.20 -0.58 19.90
C GLU A 372 -22.66 -2.06 19.98
N GLY A 373 -21.71 -2.98 20.11
CA GLY A 373 -21.95 -4.42 20.13
C GLY A 373 -22.28 -5.07 18.77
N LYS A 374 -22.47 -4.30 17.68
CA LYS A 374 -22.66 -4.84 16.33
C LYS A 374 -21.31 -5.13 15.67
N LEU A 375 -21.15 -6.34 15.14
CA LEU A 375 -20.03 -6.71 14.27
C LEU A 375 -20.08 -5.89 12.97
N LEU A 376 -19.00 -5.17 12.68
CA LEU A 376 -18.88 -4.28 11.52
C LEU A 376 -18.06 -4.87 10.39
N SER A 377 -16.89 -5.43 10.69
CA SER A 377 -15.89 -5.75 9.67
C SER A 377 -14.77 -6.63 10.22
N ARG A 378 -13.84 -7.08 9.35
CA ARG A 378 -12.66 -7.85 9.73
C ARG A 378 -11.37 -7.22 9.21
N LEU A 379 -10.33 -7.25 10.04
CA LEU A 379 -9.00 -6.72 9.74
C LEU A 379 -7.95 -7.82 9.91
N TYR A 380 -7.07 -7.95 8.93
CA TYR A 380 -5.89 -8.79 8.96
C TYR A 380 -4.66 -7.89 9.02
N LEU A 381 -3.74 -8.15 9.96
CA LEU A 381 -2.50 -7.42 10.14
C LEU A 381 -1.30 -8.32 9.83
N ASP A 382 -0.55 -7.98 8.79
CA ASP A 382 0.70 -8.64 8.41
C ASP A 382 1.85 -7.62 8.41
N LEU A 383 2.50 -7.49 9.56
CA LEU A 383 3.31 -6.29 9.85
C LEU A 383 4.81 -6.49 9.78
N GLU A 384 5.32 -7.72 9.75
CA GLU A 384 6.76 -7.99 9.79
C GLU A 384 7.33 -8.28 8.40
N THR A 385 8.60 -7.89 8.18
CA THR A 385 9.29 -8.13 6.90
C THR A 385 9.66 -9.61 6.71
N ARG A 386 9.61 -10.11 5.47
CA ARG A 386 10.01 -11.47 5.09
C ARG A 386 10.56 -11.50 3.66
N LYS A 387 11.33 -12.54 3.31
CA LYS A 387 11.94 -12.69 1.97
C LYS A 387 10.88 -12.87 0.87
N ASP A 388 9.81 -13.59 1.15
CA ASP A 388 8.72 -13.88 0.22
C ASP A 388 7.63 -12.79 0.17
N LYS A 389 7.88 -11.63 0.76
CA LYS A 389 6.93 -10.52 0.87
C LYS A 389 7.48 -9.27 0.19
N GLN A 390 6.65 -8.57 -0.56
CA GLN A 390 6.98 -7.28 -1.14
C GLN A 390 7.33 -6.26 -0.04
N GLY A 391 8.23 -5.33 -0.35
CA GLY A 391 8.60 -4.26 0.57
C GLY A 391 7.61 -3.10 0.54
N GLY A 392 7.49 -2.39 1.67
CA GLY A 392 6.71 -1.15 1.79
C GLY A 392 5.71 -1.22 2.94
N ALA A 393 4.65 -0.44 2.82
CA ALA A 393 3.43 -0.59 3.61
C ALA A 393 2.25 -0.28 2.69
N TRP A 394 1.15 -0.98 2.91
CA TRP A 394 -0.08 -0.75 2.17
C TRP A 394 -1.29 -1.34 2.90
N MET A 395 -2.45 -0.82 2.53
CA MET A 395 -3.75 -1.39 2.83
C MET A 395 -4.36 -1.93 1.53
N HIS A 396 -5.04 -3.07 1.61
CA HIS A 396 -5.87 -3.56 0.50
C HIS A 396 -7.18 -4.17 1.02
N ASN A 397 -8.29 -3.95 0.31
CA ASN A 397 -9.57 -4.58 0.62
C ASN A 397 -9.64 -6.01 0.07
N TRP A 398 -10.18 -6.95 0.84
CA TRP A 398 -10.57 -8.26 0.32
C TRP A 398 -12.05 -8.29 -0.06
N HIS A 399 -12.88 -7.74 0.83
CA HIS A 399 -14.32 -7.63 0.65
C HIS A 399 -14.73 -6.19 0.90
N SER A 400 -15.53 -5.65 0.00
CA SER A 400 -16.22 -4.37 0.22
C SER A 400 -17.55 -4.61 0.90
N ARG A 401 -18.03 -3.63 1.67
CA ARG A 401 -19.36 -3.75 2.28
C ARG A 401 -20.39 -3.85 1.16
N ASN A 402 -21.26 -4.83 1.25
CA ASN A 402 -22.22 -5.14 0.21
C ASN A 402 -23.52 -5.73 0.78
N ARG A 403 -24.58 -5.82 -0.04
CA ARG A 403 -25.81 -6.56 0.24
C ARG A 403 -26.14 -7.57 -0.86
N MET A 404 -25.50 -8.74 -0.82
CA MET A 404 -25.69 -9.79 -1.84
C MET A 404 -26.87 -10.68 -1.48
N ASN A 405 -27.84 -10.87 -2.40
CA ASN A 405 -29.01 -11.72 -2.19
C ASN A 405 -29.75 -11.45 -0.86
N GLY A 406 -29.88 -10.16 -0.50
CA GLY A 406 -30.53 -9.72 0.74
C GLY A 406 -29.70 -9.93 2.02
N ARG A 407 -28.48 -10.45 1.92
CA ARG A 407 -27.57 -10.69 3.06
C ARG A 407 -26.49 -9.62 3.11
N GLU A 408 -26.24 -9.09 4.31
CA GLU A 408 -25.14 -8.16 4.57
C GLU A 408 -23.80 -8.91 4.41
N VAL A 409 -22.94 -8.37 3.55
CA VAL A 409 -21.53 -8.75 3.41
C VAL A 409 -20.71 -7.69 4.11
N LEU A 410 -20.00 -8.11 5.15
CA LEU A 410 -19.18 -7.21 5.95
C LEU A 410 -17.81 -7.04 5.28
N PRO A 411 -17.26 -5.81 5.27
CA PRO A 411 -15.98 -5.54 4.63
C PRO A 411 -14.83 -6.22 5.39
N THR A 412 -13.79 -6.56 4.63
CA THR A 412 -12.54 -7.13 5.13
C THR A 412 -11.36 -6.42 4.48
N ALA A 413 -10.32 -6.10 5.25
CA ALA A 413 -9.10 -5.48 4.76
C ALA A 413 -7.84 -6.18 5.30
N PHE A 414 -6.77 -6.06 4.53
CA PHE A 414 -5.40 -6.36 4.91
C PHE A 414 -4.68 -5.04 5.18
N VAL A 415 -3.95 -4.96 6.29
CA VAL A 415 -2.92 -3.96 6.52
C VAL A 415 -1.58 -4.68 6.54
N VAL A 416 -0.69 -4.24 5.67
CA VAL A 416 0.59 -4.88 5.43
C VAL A 416 1.70 -3.87 5.66
N CYS A 417 2.69 -4.23 6.48
CA CYS A 417 3.89 -3.42 6.73
C CYS A 417 5.15 -4.30 6.70
N ASN A 418 6.34 -3.69 6.69
CA ASN A 418 7.62 -4.38 6.72
C ASN A 418 8.46 -4.00 7.96
N PHE A 419 7.86 -4.09 9.15
CA PHE A 419 8.52 -3.81 10.43
C PHE A 419 9.62 -4.83 10.77
N PRO A 420 10.54 -4.48 11.68
CA PRO A 420 11.56 -5.41 12.18
C PRO A 420 10.95 -6.72 12.69
N VAL A 421 11.61 -7.84 12.40
CA VAL A 421 11.11 -9.18 12.74
C VAL A 421 11.29 -9.44 14.23
N SER A 422 10.26 -9.97 14.89
CA SER A 422 10.40 -10.48 16.26
C SER A 422 11.12 -11.85 16.28
N THR A 423 11.97 -12.07 17.27
CA THR A 423 12.64 -13.36 17.51
C THR A 423 12.08 -14.05 18.76
N LYS A 424 12.59 -15.23 19.10
CA LYS A 424 12.23 -15.91 20.36
C LYS A 424 12.63 -15.10 21.59
N ASP A 425 13.69 -14.31 21.48
CA ASP A 425 14.32 -13.62 22.60
C ASP A 425 14.06 -12.10 22.62
N SER A 426 13.51 -11.55 21.53
CA SER A 426 13.21 -10.11 21.42
C SER A 426 11.92 -9.85 20.65
N PRO A 427 11.03 -8.98 21.16
CA PRO A 427 9.86 -8.55 20.40
C PRO A 427 10.28 -7.68 19.20
N SER A 428 9.30 -7.39 18.33
CA SER A 428 9.45 -6.41 17.26
C SER A 428 9.40 -5.01 17.88
N LEU A 429 10.54 -4.32 17.90
CA LEU A 429 10.68 -2.96 18.42
C LEU A 429 10.74 -1.97 17.26
N LEU A 430 9.76 -1.07 17.25
CA LEU A 430 9.49 -0.13 16.17
C LEU A 430 10.23 1.19 16.37
N LYS A 431 10.63 1.82 15.27
CA LYS A 431 10.98 3.25 15.29
C LYS A 431 9.70 4.09 15.30
N HIS A 432 9.80 5.37 15.66
CA HIS A 432 8.62 6.24 15.66
C HIS A 432 7.99 6.35 14.27
N ARG A 433 8.81 6.41 13.21
CA ARG A 433 8.33 6.37 11.81
C ARG A 433 7.49 5.12 11.47
N ASP A 434 7.79 3.98 12.09
CA ASP A 434 7.04 2.73 11.87
C ASP A 434 5.67 2.83 12.57
N VAL A 435 5.60 3.50 13.72
CA VAL A 435 4.32 3.87 14.36
C VAL A 435 3.50 4.79 13.46
N VAL A 436 4.11 5.83 12.88
CA VAL A 436 3.44 6.73 11.93
C VAL A 436 2.92 5.95 10.73
N THR A 437 3.73 5.04 10.18
CA THR A 437 3.32 4.13 9.08
C THR A 437 2.12 3.28 9.47
N PHE A 438 2.10 2.71 10.68
CA PHE A 438 0.96 1.93 11.13
C PHE A 438 -0.32 2.78 11.24
N PHE A 439 -0.23 4.00 11.76
CA PHE A 439 -1.35 4.93 11.82
C PHE A 439 -1.86 5.31 10.42
N HIS A 440 -0.95 5.55 9.47
CA HIS A 440 -1.27 5.81 8.06
C HIS A 440 -2.11 4.66 7.47
N GLU A 441 -1.62 3.43 7.55
CA GLU A 441 -2.34 2.27 6.99
C GLU A 441 -3.66 1.98 7.69
N MET A 442 -3.74 2.24 9.01
CA MET A 442 -4.99 2.16 9.74
C MET A 442 -6.01 3.21 9.28
N GLY A 443 -5.58 4.35 8.77
CA GLY A 443 -6.48 5.37 8.22
C GLY A 443 -7.15 4.90 6.94
N HIS A 444 -6.40 4.29 6.03
CA HIS A 444 -6.98 3.59 4.88
C HIS A 444 -7.90 2.46 5.33
N ALA A 445 -7.45 1.63 6.28
CA ALA A 445 -8.24 0.50 6.76
C ALA A 445 -9.59 0.95 7.33
N LEU A 446 -9.63 1.98 8.16
CA LEU A 446 -10.88 2.51 8.70
C LEU A 446 -11.79 3.11 7.64
N HIS A 447 -11.23 3.82 6.65
CA HIS A 447 -11.99 4.35 5.53
C HIS A 447 -12.80 3.25 4.83
N HIS A 448 -12.18 2.09 4.62
CA HIS A 448 -12.85 0.93 4.04
C HIS A 448 -13.78 0.20 5.02
N LEU A 449 -13.28 -0.12 6.21
CA LEU A 449 -13.93 -1.01 7.17
C LEU A 449 -15.15 -0.35 7.84
N CYS A 450 -15.18 0.97 7.94
CA CYS A 450 -16.28 1.73 8.56
C CYS A 450 -17.31 2.25 7.57
N THR A 451 -17.15 1.96 6.27
CA THR A 451 -18.10 2.38 5.24
C THR A 451 -19.53 1.94 5.57
N LYS A 452 -20.50 2.79 5.23
CA LYS A 452 -21.94 2.47 5.28
C LYS A 452 -22.54 2.20 3.92
N ILE A 453 -21.72 2.29 2.86
CA ILE A 453 -22.15 2.10 1.48
C ILE A 453 -22.22 0.61 1.18
N GLU A 454 -23.34 0.17 0.63
CA GLU A 454 -23.61 -1.24 0.28
C GLU A 454 -23.51 -1.51 -1.24
N GLU A 455 -23.05 -0.51 -2.01
CA GLU A 455 -22.81 -0.63 -3.46
C GLU A 455 -21.31 -0.84 -3.70
N PRO A 456 -20.87 -2.06 -4.06
CA PRO A 456 -19.45 -2.43 -4.11
C PRO A 456 -18.56 -1.53 -4.96
N PRO A 457 -18.98 -1.07 -6.16
CA PRO A 457 -18.16 -0.21 -6.99
C PRO A 457 -17.77 1.12 -6.31
N VAL A 458 -18.56 1.55 -5.32
CA VAL A 458 -18.35 2.82 -4.59
C VAL A 458 -18.34 2.64 -3.06
N SER A 459 -18.07 1.41 -2.60
CA SER A 459 -18.03 1.08 -1.17
C SER A 459 -16.60 1.11 -0.64
N GLY A 460 -16.41 1.78 0.50
CA GLY A 460 -15.09 1.92 1.11
C GLY A 460 -14.23 2.84 0.26
N ILE A 461 -13.07 2.34 -0.16
CA ILE A 461 -12.10 3.12 -0.94
C ILE A 461 -12.33 3.05 -2.46
N ASN A 462 -13.21 2.17 -2.97
CA ASN A 462 -13.33 1.90 -4.42
C ASN A 462 -13.86 3.09 -5.24
N GLY A 463 -14.75 3.90 -4.67
CA GLY A 463 -15.40 5.03 -5.37
C GLY A 463 -14.75 6.39 -5.10
N VAL A 464 -13.57 6.40 -4.48
CA VAL A 464 -12.88 7.60 -4.03
C VAL A 464 -11.80 7.97 -5.05
N GLU A 465 -11.74 9.24 -5.41
CA GLU A 465 -10.73 9.77 -6.31
C GLU A 465 -9.31 9.53 -5.74
N TRP A 466 -8.39 9.08 -6.59
CA TRP A 466 -7.07 8.60 -6.17
C TRP A 466 -6.22 9.65 -5.45
N ASP A 467 -6.39 10.93 -5.76
CA ASP A 467 -5.71 12.04 -5.11
C ASP A 467 -6.41 12.56 -3.84
N ALA A 468 -7.52 11.92 -3.43
CA ALA A 468 -8.21 12.16 -2.16
C ALA A 468 -8.13 10.96 -1.20
N VAL A 469 -7.80 9.76 -1.69
CA VAL A 469 -7.76 8.52 -0.89
C VAL A 469 -6.75 8.58 0.28
N GLU A 470 -5.73 9.42 0.16
CA GLU A 470 -4.69 9.67 1.16
C GLU A 470 -5.15 10.56 2.33
N PHE A 471 -6.32 11.19 2.25
CA PHE A 471 -6.76 12.07 3.31
C PHE A 471 -6.97 11.35 4.66
N PRO A 472 -7.68 10.20 4.75
CA PRO A 472 -7.87 9.50 6.02
C PRO A 472 -6.58 8.91 6.59
N SER A 473 -5.64 8.46 5.75
CA SER A 473 -4.34 7.94 6.18
C SER A 473 -3.49 9.06 6.80
N GLN A 474 -3.29 10.16 6.06
CA GLN A 474 -2.56 11.34 6.55
C GLN A 474 -3.24 12.02 7.74
N PHE A 475 -4.58 11.98 7.82
CA PHE A 475 -5.31 12.48 8.97
C PHE A 475 -4.89 11.75 10.26
N LEU A 476 -4.79 10.42 10.23
CA LEU A 476 -4.39 9.63 11.40
C LEU A 476 -2.92 9.80 11.78
N GLU A 477 -2.02 10.02 10.83
CA GLU A 477 -0.60 10.28 11.13
C GLU A 477 -0.39 11.42 12.12
N ASN A 478 -1.26 12.45 12.10
CA ASN A 478 -1.15 13.59 13.01
C ASN A 478 -1.21 13.18 14.49
N PHE A 479 -1.95 12.11 14.81
CA PHE A 479 -2.10 11.62 16.18
C PHE A 479 -0.92 10.78 16.66
N ALA A 480 -0.10 10.26 15.75
CA ALA A 480 1.08 9.45 16.10
C ALA A 480 2.17 10.25 16.83
N THR A 481 2.06 11.59 16.88
CA THR A 481 2.96 12.47 17.65
C THR A 481 2.31 13.06 18.90
N GLU A 482 1.01 12.82 19.14
CA GLU A 482 0.31 13.44 20.27
C GLU A 482 0.62 12.75 21.59
N ALA A 483 0.90 13.55 22.63
CA ALA A 483 1.39 13.04 23.91
C ALA A 483 0.38 12.09 24.57
N ASP A 484 -0.89 12.47 24.57
CA ASP A 484 -1.96 11.66 25.14
C ASP A 484 -2.14 10.34 24.39
N VAL A 485 -1.83 10.30 23.10
CA VAL A 485 -1.91 9.10 22.26
C VAL A 485 -0.68 8.22 22.47
N LEU A 486 0.52 8.80 22.39
CA LEU A 486 1.79 8.09 22.62
C LEU A 486 1.84 7.46 24.01
N LYS A 487 1.28 8.08 25.05
CA LYS A 487 1.24 7.51 26.41
C LYS A 487 0.35 6.28 26.56
N ILE A 488 -0.56 6.02 25.61
CA ILE A 488 -1.43 4.84 25.61
C ILE A 488 -0.59 3.58 25.38
N PHE A 489 0.24 3.57 24.34
CA PHE A 489 1.05 2.41 23.94
C PHE A 489 2.54 2.53 24.21
N GLY A 490 3.06 3.74 24.41
CA GLY A 490 4.47 4.02 24.65
C GLY A 490 4.89 3.50 26.03
N LYS A 491 5.20 2.21 26.11
CA LYS A 491 5.57 1.48 27.33
C LYS A 491 6.86 0.74 27.08
N HIS A 492 7.84 0.93 27.95
CA HIS A 492 9.12 0.25 27.82
C HIS A 492 8.92 -1.26 27.93
N TYR A 493 9.30 -2.01 26.89
CA TYR A 493 8.97 -3.44 26.75
C TYR A 493 9.45 -4.32 27.92
N LYS A 494 10.55 -3.94 28.59
CA LYS A 494 11.07 -4.64 29.79
C LYS A 494 10.50 -4.16 31.12
N THR A 495 10.33 -2.84 31.32
CA THR A 495 10.03 -2.26 32.64
C THR A 495 8.56 -1.88 32.79
N GLY A 496 7.82 -1.75 31.67
CA GLY A 496 6.44 -1.25 31.64
C GLY A 496 6.32 0.26 31.88
N GLU A 497 7.43 0.97 32.07
CA GLU A 497 7.43 2.42 32.29
C GLU A 497 6.88 3.17 31.08
N THR A 498 6.12 4.23 31.32
CA THR A 498 5.56 5.05 30.24
C THR A 498 6.65 5.91 29.63
N ILE A 499 6.59 6.11 28.31
CA ILE A 499 7.49 7.01 27.61
C ILE A 499 7.50 8.39 28.30
N PRO A 500 8.68 8.90 28.71
CA PRO A 500 8.78 10.18 29.40
C PRO A 500 8.31 11.35 28.53
N ASP A 501 7.73 12.37 29.16
CA ASP A 501 7.31 13.59 28.47
C ASP A 501 8.46 14.29 27.75
N SER A 502 9.68 14.21 28.29
CA SER A 502 10.88 14.75 27.64
C SER A 502 11.16 14.10 26.29
N MET A 503 10.97 12.77 26.16
CA MET A 503 11.16 12.07 24.88
C MET A 503 10.06 12.43 23.88
N ILE A 504 8.81 12.56 24.33
CA ILE A 504 7.69 12.99 23.47
C ILE A 504 7.94 14.41 22.93
N VAL A 505 8.38 15.34 23.79
CA VAL A 505 8.73 16.70 23.37
C VAL A 505 9.83 16.66 22.31
N LYS A 506 10.85 15.81 22.48
CA LYS A 506 11.91 15.66 21.48
C LYS A 506 11.42 15.12 20.14
N LEU A 507 10.55 14.11 20.14
CA LEU A 507 9.89 13.62 18.91
C LEU A 507 9.12 14.73 18.18
N LYS A 508 8.45 15.61 18.93
CA LYS A 508 7.74 16.77 18.36
C LYS A 508 8.72 17.82 17.81
N GLU A 509 9.79 18.12 18.54
CA GLU A 509 10.83 19.08 18.12
C GLU A 509 11.56 18.64 16.84
N THR A 510 11.80 17.33 16.69
CA THR A 510 12.52 16.77 15.53
C THR A 510 11.62 16.41 14.35
N LYS A 511 10.29 16.51 14.48
CA LYS A 511 9.31 16.15 13.42
C LYS A 511 9.64 16.77 12.06
N ASN A 512 10.08 18.02 12.03
CA ASN A 512 10.37 18.75 10.80
C ASN A 512 11.88 18.82 10.47
N PHE A 513 12.73 18.08 11.19
CA PHE A 513 14.17 18.07 10.96
C PHE A 513 14.48 17.59 9.54
N LEU A 514 15.18 18.42 8.76
CA LEU A 514 15.54 18.16 7.35
C LEU A 514 14.34 17.89 6.42
N SER A 515 13.13 18.30 6.82
CA SER A 515 11.91 18.05 6.05
C SER A 515 11.89 18.80 4.73
N ALA A 516 12.55 19.96 4.62
CA ALA A 516 12.60 20.71 3.38
C ALA A 516 13.45 19.98 2.33
N MET A 517 14.58 19.39 2.72
CA MET A 517 15.36 18.50 1.85
C MET A 517 14.56 17.30 1.35
N GLY A 518 13.65 16.76 2.17
CA GLY A 518 12.79 15.64 1.77
C GLY A 518 11.72 15.99 0.72
N ILE A 519 11.36 17.28 0.60
CA ILE A 519 10.32 17.75 -0.34
C ILE A 519 10.90 18.12 -1.72
N VAL A 520 12.18 18.49 -1.80
CA VAL A 520 12.77 19.20 -2.96
C VAL A 520 13.64 18.31 -3.85
#